data_AF-A0A454Y106-F1
#
_entry.id   AF-A0A454Y106-F1
#
_cell.length_a   1.000
_cell.length_b   1.000
_cell.length_c   1.000
_cell.angle_alpha   90.00
_cell.angle_beta   90.00
_cell.angle_gamma   90.00
#
_symmetry.space_group_name_H-M   'P 1'
#
loop_
_entity.id
_entity.type
_entity.pdbx_description
1 polymer ?
#
loop_
_entity_poly.entity_id
_entity_poly.type
_entity_poly.pdbx_seq_one_letter_code
_entity_poly.pdbx_strand_id
1 'polypeptide(L)'
;MLSLLAVSLLILTANADVIDEDVNFSKVEDHFAVSNPAEKSEMIMEDLFIKYPTLKPATDKEIIEVKKSFMEFLDMNHVKQREIITGHPSQHKELSHVLKEFSKLATKEFDKLTDEEREFLGKVTDYVIHKLTVQEVLKVYKKKEEEGFRNGWIAEEIHKLSMLHGASLANSWGLDPEEITQEWTAMQGLQHNEL
;
A
#
# COMPACT_ATOMS: atom_id res chain seq x y z
N MET A 1 25.23 -11.64 -28.66
CA MET A 1 25.13 -10.17 -28.43
C MET A 1 23.67 -9.78 -28.43
N LEU A 2 22.96 -10.17 -27.37
CA LEU A 2 21.59 -9.71 -27.10
C LEU A 2 21.70 -8.41 -26.31
N SER A 3 21.04 -7.40 -26.85
CA SER A 3 21.31 -5.98 -26.69
C SER A 3 21.20 -5.47 -25.27
N LEU A 4 22.12 -4.57 -24.91
CA LEU A 4 22.07 -3.62 -23.80
C LEU A 4 20.76 -2.79 -23.70
N LEU A 5 19.84 -2.91 -24.67
CA LEU A 5 18.56 -2.20 -24.68
C LEU A 5 17.54 -2.72 -23.65
N ALA A 6 17.70 -3.94 -23.12
CA ALA A 6 16.84 -4.41 -22.02
C ALA A 6 17.25 -3.83 -20.65
N VAL A 7 18.46 -3.26 -20.54
CA VAL A 7 18.95 -2.64 -19.30
C VAL A 7 18.55 -1.16 -19.23
N SER A 8 18.16 -0.55 -20.36
CA SER A 8 17.74 0.86 -20.42
C SER A 8 16.26 1.10 -20.11
N LEU A 9 15.43 0.06 -19.99
CA LEU A 9 14.02 0.20 -19.56
C LEU A 9 13.84 0.04 -18.03
N LEU A 10 14.93 -0.22 -17.31
CA LEU A 10 14.95 -0.40 -15.85
C LEU A 10 15.50 0.82 -15.09
N ILE A 11 15.77 1.93 -15.80
CA ILE A 11 16.22 3.19 -15.21
C ILE A 11 15.33 4.31 -15.75
N LEU A 12 14.06 4.29 -15.36
CA LEU A 12 13.17 5.46 -15.40
C LEU A 12 12.01 5.25 -14.43
N THR A 13 12.30 4.78 -13.21
CA THR A 13 11.62 5.40 -12.09
C THR A 13 12.19 6.80 -12.03
N ALA A 14 11.53 7.76 -12.67
CA ALA A 14 11.68 9.14 -12.26
C ALA A 14 11.55 9.10 -10.72
N ASN A 15 12.60 9.51 -10.01
CA ASN A 15 12.46 9.78 -8.58
C ASN A 15 11.47 10.93 -8.52
N ALA A 16 10.17 10.61 -8.48
CA ALA A 16 9.16 11.57 -8.11
C ALA A 16 9.55 12.04 -6.72
N ASP A 17 9.63 13.36 -6.58
CA ASP A 17 9.92 14.01 -5.31
C ASP A 17 8.88 13.56 -4.29
N VAL A 18 9.31 13.20 -3.08
CA VAL A 18 8.42 12.75 -1.99
C VAL A 18 7.27 13.74 -1.78
N ILE A 19 7.57 15.04 -1.87
CA ILE A 19 6.59 16.11 -1.66
C ILE A 19 5.57 16.12 -2.81
N ASP A 20 6.00 15.90 -4.05
CA ASP A 20 5.07 15.80 -5.19
C ASP A 20 4.20 14.54 -5.09
N GLU A 21 4.73 13.43 -4.59
CA GLU A 21 3.94 12.23 -4.32
C GLU A 21 2.85 12.49 -3.28
N ASP A 22 3.18 13.17 -2.18
CA ASP A 22 2.21 13.57 -1.14
C ASP A 22 1.14 14.52 -1.70
N VAL A 23 1.56 15.54 -2.47
CA VAL A 23 0.64 16.50 -3.11
C VAL A 23 -0.28 15.80 -4.12
N ASN A 24 0.22 14.78 -4.83
CA ASN A 24 -0.61 14.03 -5.77
C ASN A 24 -1.54 13.06 -5.04
N PHE A 25 -1.10 12.49 -3.93
CA PHE A 25 -1.94 11.68 -3.06
C PHE A 25 -3.09 12.51 -2.48
N SER A 26 -2.82 13.70 -1.94
CA SER A 26 -3.87 14.56 -1.36
C SER A 26 -4.95 15.02 -2.36
N LYS A 27 -4.71 14.87 -3.67
CA LYS A 27 -5.70 15.18 -4.73
C LYS A 27 -6.66 14.03 -5.00
N VAL A 28 -6.37 12.83 -4.50
CA VAL A 28 -7.25 11.67 -4.67
C VAL A 28 -8.35 11.77 -3.62
N GLU A 29 -9.56 12.12 -4.05
CA GLU A 29 -10.70 12.35 -3.15
C GLU A 29 -11.11 11.06 -2.39
N ASP A 30 -11.00 9.91 -3.04
CA ASP A 30 -11.24 8.61 -2.44
C ASP A 30 -10.16 7.60 -2.88
N HIS A 31 -9.22 7.33 -1.98
CA HIS A 31 -8.14 6.36 -2.20
C HIS A 31 -8.65 4.92 -2.40
N PHE A 32 -9.91 4.64 -2.03
CA PHE A 32 -10.56 3.35 -2.18
C PHE A 32 -11.50 3.26 -3.39
N ALA A 33 -11.63 4.35 -4.17
CA ALA A 33 -12.51 4.40 -5.34
C ALA A 33 -12.20 3.30 -6.38
N VAL A 34 -10.95 2.85 -6.49
CA VAL A 34 -10.52 1.88 -7.51
C VAL A 34 -9.88 0.60 -6.94
N SER A 35 -9.65 0.56 -5.63
CA SER A 35 -9.07 -0.59 -4.93
C SER A 35 -9.50 -0.58 -3.46
N ASN A 36 -10.10 -1.67 -2.97
CA ASN A 36 -10.36 -1.80 -1.53
C ASN A 36 -9.08 -2.21 -0.75
N PRO A 37 -9.06 -2.10 0.59
CA PRO A 37 -7.86 -2.37 1.38
C PRO A 37 -7.32 -3.80 1.28
N ALA A 38 -8.18 -4.81 1.13
CA ALA A 38 -7.73 -6.19 0.97
C ALA A 38 -6.97 -6.33 -0.36
N GLU A 39 -7.51 -5.79 -1.45
CA GLU A 39 -6.83 -5.78 -2.75
C GLU A 39 -5.53 -4.95 -2.71
N LYS A 40 -5.53 -3.77 -2.04
CA LYS A 40 -4.30 -2.99 -1.84
C LYS A 40 -3.26 -3.79 -1.07
N SER A 41 -3.67 -4.43 0.03
CA SER A 41 -2.76 -5.22 0.85
C SER A 41 -2.15 -6.39 0.06
N GLU A 42 -2.97 -7.09 -0.72
CA GLU A 42 -2.52 -8.15 -1.61
C GLU A 42 -1.42 -7.63 -2.56
N MET A 43 -1.74 -6.59 -3.32
CA MET A 43 -0.84 -6.05 -4.34
C MET A 43 0.45 -5.47 -3.75
N ILE A 44 0.34 -4.66 -2.69
CA ILE A 44 1.47 -3.97 -2.07
C ILE A 44 2.41 -4.98 -1.41
N MET A 45 1.88 -5.96 -0.68
CA MET A 45 2.71 -6.97 -0.02
C MET A 45 3.35 -7.92 -1.02
N GLU A 46 2.65 -8.32 -2.08
CA GLU A 46 3.23 -9.12 -3.15
C GLU A 46 4.38 -8.39 -3.84
N ASP A 47 4.18 -7.13 -4.23
CA ASP A 47 5.23 -6.32 -4.85
C ASP A 47 6.43 -6.13 -3.90
N LEU A 48 6.17 -5.91 -2.60
CA LEU A 48 7.22 -5.82 -1.59
C LEU A 48 8.04 -7.12 -1.51
N PHE A 49 7.38 -8.29 -1.51
CA PHE A 49 8.06 -9.59 -1.43
C PHE A 49 8.76 -9.97 -2.74
N ILE A 50 8.28 -9.51 -3.89
CA ILE A 50 9.00 -9.67 -5.16
C ILE A 50 10.25 -8.80 -5.17
N LYS A 51 10.14 -7.55 -4.72
CA LYS A 51 11.24 -6.58 -4.70
C LYS A 51 12.30 -6.92 -3.65
N TYR A 52 11.87 -7.41 -2.48
CA TYR A 52 12.73 -7.79 -1.37
C TYR A 52 12.35 -9.20 -0.87
N PRO A 53 12.77 -10.27 -1.58
CA PRO A 53 12.40 -11.66 -1.24
C PRO A 53 12.78 -12.09 0.17
N THR A 54 13.79 -11.46 0.78
CA THR A 54 14.20 -11.72 2.16
C THR A 54 13.20 -11.28 3.22
N LEU A 55 12.21 -10.44 2.84
CA LEU A 55 11.14 -9.99 3.73
C LEU A 55 9.94 -10.95 3.73
N LYS A 56 9.88 -11.89 2.78
CA LYS A 56 8.75 -12.80 2.64
C LYS A 56 8.71 -13.80 3.80
N PRO A 57 7.58 -13.92 4.53
CA PRO A 57 7.43 -14.98 5.54
C PRO A 57 7.57 -16.38 4.95
N ALA A 58 7.87 -17.36 5.81
CA ALA A 58 8.22 -18.70 5.38
C ALA A 58 7.00 -19.53 4.95
N THR A 59 5.83 -19.26 5.52
CA THR A 59 4.61 -20.02 5.29
C THR A 59 3.49 -19.17 4.70
N ASP A 60 2.59 -19.80 3.95
CA ASP A 60 1.40 -19.14 3.40
C ASP A 60 0.50 -18.56 4.50
N LYS A 61 0.44 -19.23 5.65
CA LYS A 61 -0.32 -18.74 6.81
C LYS A 61 0.24 -17.42 7.33
N GLU A 62 1.56 -17.33 7.52
CA GLU A 62 2.21 -16.08 7.96
C GLU A 62 2.07 -14.98 6.91
N ILE A 63 2.16 -15.32 5.62
CA ILE A 63 1.91 -14.37 4.51
C ILE A 63 0.50 -13.79 4.61
N ILE A 64 -0.51 -14.63 4.83
CA ILE A 64 -1.89 -14.21 5.02
C ILE A 64 -2.03 -13.33 6.28
N GLU A 65 -1.39 -13.70 7.39
CA GLU A 65 -1.42 -12.89 8.63
C GLU A 65 -0.78 -11.51 8.44
N VAL A 66 0.30 -11.41 7.67
CA VAL A 66 0.92 -10.13 7.29
C VAL A 66 -0.04 -9.31 6.41
N LYS A 67 -0.66 -9.92 5.39
CA LYS A 67 -1.62 -9.24 4.51
C LYS A 67 -2.84 -8.72 5.28
N LYS A 68 -3.41 -9.51 6.20
CA LYS A 68 -4.48 -9.05 7.09
C LYS A 68 -4.04 -7.89 7.98
N SER A 69 -2.90 -8.03 8.63
CA SER A 69 -2.36 -6.98 9.51
C SER A 69 -2.05 -5.70 8.73
N PHE A 70 -1.58 -5.83 7.48
CA PHE A 70 -1.25 -4.68 6.65
C PHE A 70 -2.52 -3.97 6.15
N MET A 71 -3.59 -4.72 5.87
CA MET A 71 -4.91 -4.16 5.60
C MET A 71 -5.37 -3.24 6.74
N GLU A 72 -5.27 -3.71 7.99
CA GLU A 72 -5.58 -2.90 9.17
C GLU A 72 -4.60 -1.73 9.34
N PHE A 73 -3.31 -1.94 9.06
CA PHE A 73 -2.28 -0.90 9.12
C PHE A 73 -2.58 0.29 8.20
N LEU A 74 -3.18 0.06 7.03
CA LEU A 74 -3.56 1.13 6.09
C LEU A 74 -4.60 2.10 6.68
N ASP A 75 -5.45 1.65 7.60
CA ASP A 75 -6.49 2.45 8.25
C ASP A 75 -6.02 3.08 9.59
N MET A 76 -4.84 2.70 10.07
CA MET A 76 -4.29 3.22 11.31
C MET A 76 -3.73 4.64 11.13
N ASN A 77 -3.85 5.46 12.18
CA ASN A 77 -3.11 6.72 12.23
C ASN A 77 -1.59 6.50 12.30
N HIS A 78 -0.83 7.54 11.92
CA HIS A 78 0.64 7.51 11.90
C HIS A 78 1.30 7.16 13.24
N VAL A 79 0.65 7.41 14.39
CA VAL A 79 1.21 7.03 15.70
C VAL A 79 1.24 5.51 15.84
N LYS A 80 0.10 4.85 15.62
CA LYS A 80 0.00 3.37 15.67
C LYS A 80 0.85 2.70 14.59
N GLN A 81 0.90 3.25 13.39
CA GLN A 81 1.76 2.74 12.33
C GLN A 81 3.24 2.76 12.74
N ARG A 82 3.71 3.85 13.35
CA ARG A 82 5.08 3.93 13.87
C ARG A 82 5.37 2.93 14.99
N GLU A 83 4.41 2.68 15.87
CA GLU A 83 4.54 1.65 16.92
C GLU A 83 4.77 0.26 16.33
N ILE A 84 4.05 -0.10 15.27
CA ILE A 84 4.20 -1.38 14.56
C ILE A 84 5.57 -1.47 13.89
N ILE A 85 6.00 -0.44 13.17
CA ILE A 85 7.30 -0.41 12.47
C ILE A 85 8.47 -0.51 13.46
N THR A 86 8.37 0.14 14.62
CA THR A 86 9.44 0.15 15.62
C THR A 86 9.49 -1.11 16.49
N GLY A 87 8.49 -1.99 16.37
CA GLY A 87 8.42 -3.23 17.13
C GLY A 87 7.95 -3.04 18.57
N HIS A 88 7.17 -1.99 18.85
CA HIS A 88 6.43 -1.91 20.11
C HIS A 88 5.49 -3.12 20.21
N PRO A 89 5.22 -3.67 21.40
CA PRO A 89 4.31 -4.79 21.56
C PRO A 89 2.96 -4.51 20.87
N SER A 90 2.72 -5.21 19.76
CA SER A 90 1.50 -5.11 18.97
C SER A 90 0.94 -6.51 18.71
N GLN A 91 -0.35 -6.55 18.40
CA GLN A 91 -1.00 -7.77 17.92
C GLN A 91 -0.51 -8.16 16.50
N HIS A 92 0.13 -7.24 15.77
CA HIS A 92 0.62 -7.41 14.40
C HIS A 92 2.07 -7.90 14.36
N LYS A 93 2.37 -9.01 15.04
CA LYS A 93 3.76 -9.49 15.24
C LYS A 93 4.49 -9.76 13.93
N GLU A 94 3.86 -10.49 13.01
CA GLU A 94 4.49 -10.84 11.72
C GLU A 94 4.71 -9.61 10.85
N LEU A 95 3.71 -8.72 10.75
CA LEU A 95 3.86 -7.46 10.02
C LEU A 95 4.96 -6.59 10.64
N SER A 96 4.99 -6.49 11.97
CA SER A 96 6.02 -5.73 12.68
C SER A 96 7.43 -6.24 12.36
N HIS A 97 7.61 -7.57 12.28
CA HIS A 97 8.87 -8.14 11.85
C HIS A 97 9.24 -7.71 10.42
N VAL A 98 8.31 -7.87 9.48
CA VAL A 98 8.50 -7.47 8.07
C VAL A 98 8.86 -5.99 7.94
N LEU A 99 8.10 -5.10 8.59
CA LEU A 99 8.30 -3.66 8.51
C LEU A 99 9.59 -3.20 9.20
N LYS A 100 10.02 -3.88 10.26
CA LYS A 100 11.31 -3.61 10.91
C LYS A 100 12.48 -3.95 10.00
N GLU A 101 12.43 -5.10 9.33
CA GLU A 101 13.47 -5.46 8.35
C GLU A 101 13.43 -4.56 7.13
N PHE A 102 12.24 -4.20 6.65
CA PHE A 102 12.08 -3.22 5.58
C PHE A 102 12.65 -1.84 5.96
N SER A 103 12.40 -1.38 7.19
CA SER A 103 12.94 -0.10 7.71
C SER A 103 14.47 -0.04 7.64
N LYS A 104 15.16 -1.15 7.92
CA LYS A 104 16.64 -1.23 7.77
C LYS A 104 17.10 -1.06 6.32
N LEU A 105 16.32 -1.57 5.36
CA LEU A 105 16.59 -1.38 3.94
C LEU A 105 16.31 0.07 3.53
N ALA A 106 15.19 0.61 4.01
CA ALA A 106 14.73 1.96 3.75
C ALA A 106 15.66 3.04 4.32
N THR A 107 16.39 2.80 5.41
CA THR A 107 17.41 3.74 5.93
C THR A 107 18.39 4.18 4.85
N LYS A 108 18.91 3.24 4.05
CA LYS A 108 19.88 3.55 2.99
C LYS A 108 19.27 4.35 1.84
N GLU A 109 17.97 4.24 1.62
CA GLU A 109 17.25 5.04 0.64
C GLU A 109 16.94 6.42 1.19
N PHE A 110 16.53 6.51 2.46
CA PHE A 110 16.29 7.76 3.17
C PHE A 110 17.53 8.67 3.24
N ASP A 111 18.72 8.09 3.45
CA ASP A 111 19.99 8.83 3.47
C ASP A 111 20.33 9.47 2.11
N LYS A 112 19.68 9.04 1.01
CA LYS A 112 19.88 9.59 -0.34
C LYS A 112 18.88 10.68 -0.71
N LEU A 113 17.84 10.89 0.11
CA LEU A 113 16.89 11.98 -0.10
C LEU A 113 17.58 13.34 0.07
N THR A 114 16.98 14.36 -0.53
CA THR A 114 17.40 15.76 -0.32
C THR A 114 17.17 16.19 1.13
N ASP A 115 17.82 17.27 1.55
CA ASP A 115 17.61 17.81 2.90
C ASP A 115 16.15 18.24 3.12
N GLU A 116 15.51 18.80 2.09
CA GLU A 116 14.11 19.22 2.11
C GLU A 116 13.16 18.02 2.28
N GLU A 117 13.35 16.94 1.51
CA GLU A 117 12.56 15.72 1.64
C GLU A 117 12.76 15.04 3.01
N ARG A 118 13.99 15.04 3.53
CA ARG A 118 14.27 14.51 4.88
C ARG A 118 13.65 15.36 5.97
N GLU A 119 13.64 16.68 5.82
CA GLU A 119 12.98 17.59 6.76
C GLU A 119 11.47 17.38 6.74
N PHE A 120 10.88 17.26 5.55
CA PHE A 120 9.45 16.98 5.35
C PHE A 120 9.01 15.67 6.04
N LEU A 121 9.73 14.57 5.80
CA LEU A 121 9.41 13.28 6.40
C LEU A 121 9.82 13.17 7.87
N GLY A 122 10.88 13.88 8.27
CA GLY A 122 11.44 13.89 9.62
C GLY A 122 12.21 12.62 10.02
N LYS A 123 11.71 11.41 9.71
CA LYS A 123 12.31 10.14 10.15
C LYS A 123 12.14 9.01 9.12
N VAL A 124 13.03 8.01 9.19
CA VAL A 124 12.95 6.78 8.37
C VAL A 124 11.62 6.04 8.55
N THR A 125 11.01 6.06 9.75
CA THR A 125 9.71 5.43 9.97
C THR A 125 8.60 6.10 9.16
N ASP A 126 8.65 7.42 9.06
CA ASP A 126 7.68 8.19 8.28
C ASP A 126 7.95 8.00 6.78
N TYR A 127 9.20 7.83 6.36
CA TYR A 127 9.54 7.38 5.00
C TYR A 127 8.99 5.99 4.68
N VAL A 128 9.08 5.02 5.60
CA VAL A 128 8.51 3.68 5.40
C VAL A 128 6.99 3.76 5.22
N ILE A 129 6.31 4.58 6.04
CA ILE A 129 4.88 4.84 5.89
C ILE A 129 4.62 5.44 4.51
N HIS A 130 5.30 6.54 4.14
CA HIS A 130 5.18 7.18 2.84
C HIS A 130 5.28 6.18 1.68
N LYS A 131 6.33 5.35 1.68
CA LYS A 131 6.52 4.34 0.63
C LYS A 131 5.32 3.41 0.52
N LEU A 132 4.86 2.86 1.64
CA LEU A 132 3.83 1.82 1.65
C LEU A 132 2.40 2.36 1.53
N THR A 133 2.11 3.55 2.05
CA THR A 133 0.74 4.09 2.17
C THR A 133 0.45 5.22 1.18
N VAL A 134 1.47 5.93 0.70
CA VAL A 134 1.32 7.01 -0.28
C VAL A 134 1.74 6.49 -1.64
N GLN A 135 3.02 6.16 -1.79
CA GLN A 135 3.58 5.80 -3.09
C GLN A 135 2.96 4.51 -3.67
N GLU A 136 2.94 3.41 -2.91
CA GLU A 136 2.38 2.15 -3.41
C GLU A 136 0.86 2.24 -3.60
N VAL A 137 0.15 3.01 -2.78
CA VAL A 137 -1.29 3.22 -2.95
C VAL A 137 -1.60 4.00 -4.24
N LEU A 138 -0.81 5.05 -4.55
CA LEU A 138 -0.91 5.77 -5.84
C LEU A 138 -0.63 4.85 -7.03
N LYS A 139 0.35 3.94 -6.91
CA LYS A 139 0.65 2.99 -7.99
C LYS A 139 -0.51 2.02 -8.23
N VAL A 140 -1.10 1.47 -7.17
CA VAL A 140 -2.29 0.63 -7.28
C VAL A 140 -3.42 1.42 -7.95
N TYR A 141 -3.65 2.66 -7.52
CA TYR A 141 -4.69 3.52 -8.08
C TYR A 141 -4.50 3.72 -9.59
N LYS A 142 -3.34 4.21 -10.01
CA LYS A 142 -3.00 4.46 -11.42
C LYS A 142 -3.10 3.19 -12.26
N LYS A 143 -2.57 2.06 -11.76
CA LYS A 143 -2.62 0.78 -12.47
C LYS A 143 -4.06 0.35 -12.74
N LYS A 144 -4.95 0.46 -11.74
CA LYS A 144 -6.35 0.05 -11.85
C LYS A 144 -7.15 0.97 -12.77
N GLU A 145 -6.94 2.28 -12.69
CA GLU A 145 -7.53 3.22 -13.64
C GLU A 145 -7.06 2.95 -15.07
N GLU A 146 -5.76 2.79 -15.30
CA GLU A 146 -5.20 2.51 -16.63
C GLU A 146 -5.70 1.18 -17.22
N GLU A 147 -5.80 0.13 -16.40
CA GLU A 147 -6.39 -1.15 -16.81
C GLU A 147 -7.89 -1.00 -17.13
N GLY A 148 -8.63 -0.30 -16.27
CA GLY A 148 -10.06 -0.07 -16.47
C GLY A 148 -10.35 0.72 -17.73
N PHE A 149 -9.66 1.83 -17.95
CA PHE A 149 -9.82 2.64 -19.17
C PHE A 149 -9.41 1.87 -20.43
N ARG A 150 -8.33 1.08 -20.38
CA ARG A 150 -7.96 0.20 -21.51
C ARG A 150 -9.03 -0.83 -21.84
N ASN A 151 -9.77 -1.30 -20.84
CA ASN A 151 -10.88 -2.24 -20.99
C ASN A 151 -12.22 -1.55 -21.32
N GLY A 152 -12.25 -0.21 -21.39
CA GLY A 152 -13.45 0.58 -21.68
C GLY A 152 -14.42 0.68 -20.50
N TRP A 153 -13.97 0.43 -19.28
CA TRP A 153 -14.79 0.52 -18.08
C TRP A 153 -14.92 1.96 -17.58
N ILE A 154 -16.08 2.27 -17.01
CA ILE A 154 -16.30 3.51 -16.27
C ILE A 154 -15.84 3.35 -14.81
N ALA A 155 -15.61 4.47 -14.12
CA ALA A 155 -15.13 4.50 -12.74
C ALA A 155 -15.98 3.62 -11.79
N GLU A 156 -17.31 3.67 -11.92
CA GLU A 156 -18.24 2.87 -11.12
C GLU A 156 -18.04 1.35 -11.33
N GLU A 157 -17.74 0.91 -12.55
CA GLU A 157 -17.49 -0.49 -12.86
C GLU A 157 -16.16 -0.96 -12.29
N ILE A 158 -15.10 -0.13 -12.40
CA ILE A 158 -13.79 -0.39 -11.80
C ILE A 158 -13.95 -0.56 -10.28
N HIS A 159 -14.69 0.35 -9.65
CA HIS A 159 -14.98 0.31 -8.22
C HIS A 159 -15.68 -0.99 -7.83
N LYS A 160 -16.80 -1.31 -8.48
CA LYS A 160 -17.59 -2.51 -8.18
C LYS A 160 -16.77 -3.81 -8.34
N LEU A 161 -15.96 -3.90 -9.39
CA LEU A 161 -15.08 -5.04 -9.62
C LEU A 161 -14.02 -5.16 -8.53
N SER A 162 -13.43 -4.04 -8.11
CA SER A 162 -12.48 -4.05 -6.99
C SER A 162 -13.13 -4.52 -5.69
N MET A 163 -14.32 -4.01 -5.37
CA MET A 163 -15.04 -4.41 -4.16
C MET A 163 -15.29 -5.92 -4.12
N LEU A 164 -15.77 -6.50 -5.23
CA LEU A 164 -15.97 -7.95 -5.35
C LEU A 164 -14.65 -8.72 -5.22
N HIS A 165 -13.60 -8.24 -5.87
CA HIS A 165 -12.31 -8.91 -5.84
C HIS A 165 -11.71 -8.93 -4.44
N GLY A 166 -11.63 -7.79 -3.75
CA GLY A 166 -11.07 -7.79 -2.40
C GLY A 166 -11.97 -8.47 -1.36
N ALA A 167 -13.30 -8.49 -1.54
CA ALA A 167 -14.17 -9.34 -0.73
C ALA A 167 -13.82 -10.83 -0.92
N SER A 168 -13.56 -11.26 -2.16
CA SER A 168 -13.08 -12.62 -2.45
C SER A 168 -11.72 -12.92 -1.82
N LEU A 169 -10.78 -11.96 -1.87
CA LEU A 169 -9.47 -12.11 -1.22
C LEU A 169 -9.62 -12.25 0.29
N ALA A 170 -10.39 -11.37 0.92
CA ALA A 170 -10.59 -11.42 2.36
C ALA A 170 -11.29 -12.72 2.82
N ASN A 171 -12.28 -13.19 2.05
CA ASN A 171 -12.88 -14.51 2.28
C ASN A 171 -11.84 -15.63 2.22
N SER A 172 -10.94 -15.59 1.24
CA SER A 172 -9.87 -16.58 1.10
C SER A 172 -8.89 -16.57 2.26
N TRP A 173 -8.78 -15.43 2.96
CA TRP A 173 -8.01 -15.28 4.17
C TRP A 173 -8.79 -15.72 5.42
N GLY A 174 -10.09 -16.02 5.32
CA GLY A 174 -10.96 -16.38 6.44
C GLY A 174 -11.44 -15.16 7.23
N LEU A 175 -11.63 -14.01 6.58
CA LEU A 175 -12.37 -12.87 7.12
C LEU A 175 -13.81 -12.93 6.58
N ASP A 176 -14.79 -12.49 7.37
CA ASP A 176 -16.18 -12.43 6.91
C ASP A 176 -16.33 -11.35 5.83
N PRO A 177 -16.74 -11.70 4.60
CA PRO A 177 -16.95 -10.71 3.55
C PRO A 177 -18.03 -9.68 3.88
N GLU A 178 -19.01 -10.04 4.71
CA GLU A 178 -20.10 -9.16 5.13
C GLU A 178 -19.60 -8.07 6.10
N GLU A 179 -18.72 -8.40 7.04
CA GLU A 179 -18.10 -7.41 7.94
C GLU A 179 -17.34 -6.35 7.14
N ILE A 180 -16.58 -6.78 6.13
CA ILE A 180 -15.80 -5.90 5.27
C ILE A 180 -16.73 -5.04 4.42
N THR A 181 -17.67 -5.64 3.70
CA THR A 181 -18.59 -4.87 2.85
C THR A 181 -19.48 -3.90 3.65
N GLN A 182 -19.89 -4.25 4.88
CA GLN A 182 -20.68 -3.38 5.75
C GLN A 182 -19.87 -2.22 6.35
N GLU A 183 -18.66 -2.48 6.86
CA GLU A 183 -17.78 -1.42 7.39
C GLU A 183 -17.44 -0.40 6.30
N TRP A 184 -17.16 -0.84 5.07
CA TRP A 184 -16.84 0.06 3.96
C TRP A 184 -18.07 0.83 3.45
N THR A 185 -19.24 0.18 3.37
CA THR A 185 -20.49 0.88 3.04
C THR A 185 -20.85 1.93 4.09
N ALA A 186 -20.59 1.64 5.38
CA ALA A 186 -20.80 2.59 6.47
C ALA A 186 -19.82 3.77 6.43
N MET A 187 -18.55 3.56 6.07
CA MET A 187 -17.57 4.63 5.89
C MET A 187 -17.96 5.62 4.79
N GLN A 188 -18.55 5.15 3.69
CA GLN A 188 -19.10 6.04 2.65
C GLN A 188 -20.34 6.83 3.14
N GLY A 189 -21.18 6.20 3.96
CA GLY A 189 -22.32 6.87 4.59
C GLY A 189 -21.91 7.98 5.58
N LEU A 190 -20.72 7.90 6.17
CA LEU A 190 -20.18 8.95 7.04
C LEU A 190 -19.57 10.10 6.24
N GLN A 191 -18.84 9.82 5.15
CA GLN A 191 -18.30 10.86 4.27
C GLN A 191 -19.39 11.69 3.54
N HIS A 192 -20.57 11.10 3.28
CA HIS A 192 -21.71 11.84 2.69
C HIS A 192 -22.53 12.66 3.69
N ASN A 193 -22.33 12.49 5.01
CA ASN A 193 -23.07 13.23 6.04
C ASN A 193 -22.27 14.39 6.67
N GLU A 194 -21.04 14.65 6.19
CA GLU A 194 -20.21 15.79 6.61
C GLU A 194 -20.10 16.92 5.54
N LEU A 195 -20.99 16.93 4.54
CA LEU A 195 -21.21 18.04 3.58
C LEU A 195 -22.58 18.69 3.80
#